data_AF-A0A970EFZ2-F1
#
_entry.id   AF-A0A970EFZ2-F1
#
_cell.length_a   1.000
_cell.length_b   1.000
_cell.length_c   1.000
_cell.angle_alpha   90.00
_cell.angle_beta   90.00
_cell.angle_gamma   90.00
#
_symmetry.space_group_name_H-M   'P 1'
#
loop_
_entity.id
_entity.type
_entity.pdbx_description
1 polymer ?
#
loop_
_entity_poly.entity_id
_entity_poly.type
_entity_poly.pdbx_seq_one_letter_code
_entity_poly.pdbx_strand_id
1 'polypeptide(L)'
;MKKACSCCEGHCVEIDEKLEEERENGDGRLFLARIFISLILLGLGIYFKNIDLTILSYLISGYDVLFESVKNIIKGKVFDETFLMSVASTGAFLIGEGEEGAAVMIFYCLGEYFQNLAVEKSNKAISAILDLRPDYAFVMRDGQIEKVNPKDVNVGEIMVVKSGEKVPLDGILLSEEGIFDTKAISGESLAKVIKRGGEVLSGYIANERACEIEVTKPFSESMASKIVKLMQTARQNKAKREDFIKRFAKIYTPSVVMFAVLLALIPSLVFGKDLNTWIHRALVFLVASCPCALVLSVPLSFYAGMGNSSRHGVLVKGGNFIEVLSKLDLVAFDKTGTLTYGVMKVNEILPQEGFSKEEVLYYAKSAEQNSNHPLAKAILNEGADISGA
;
A
#
# COMPACT_ATOMS: atom_id res chain seq x y z
N MET A 1 13.94 -32.67 -17.33
CA MET A 1 13.66 -33.27 -16.00
C MET A 1 14.66 -32.76 -14.97
N LYS A 2 14.31 -31.69 -14.26
CA LYS A 2 14.84 -31.34 -12.93
C LYS A 2 13.66 -30.71 -12.19
N LYS A 3 13.09 -31.45 -11.24
CA LYS A 3 12.05 -30.94 -10.33
C LYS A 3 12.76 -29.98 -9.37
N ALA A 4 12.58 -28.68 -9.58
CA ALA A 4 12.92 -27.69 -8.58
C ALA A 4 11.81 -27.66 -7.52
N CYS A 5 12.21 -27.56 -6.26
CA CYS A 5 11.39 -27.69 -5.08
C CYS A 5 10.47 -26.46 -4.92
N SER A 6 9.16 -26.68 -4.75
CA SER A 6 8.13 -25.64 -4.63
C SER A 6 8.21 -24.80 -3.33
N CYS A 7 9.18 -25.07 -2.45
CA CYS A 7 9.40 -24.34 -1.20
C CYS A 7 10.32 -23.12 -1.31
N CYS A 8 11.09 -22.95 -2.40
CA CYS A 8 12.04 -21.84 -2.54
C CYS A 8 11.52 -20.65 -3.36
N GLU A 9 10.44 -20.82 -4.14
CA GLU A 9 9.95 -19.76 -5.03
C GLU A 9 9.33 -18.57 -4.26
N GLY A 10 8.69 -18.80 -3.12
CA GLY A 10 8.10 -17.72 -2.33
C GLY A 10 9.12 -16.82 -1.62
N HIS A 11 10.22 -17.40 -1.14
CA HIS A 11 11.20 -16.65 -0.35
C HIS A 11 12.18 -15.86 -1.23
N CYS A 12 12.50 -16.35 -2.44
CA CYS A 12 13.29 -15.60 -3.41
C CYS A 12 12.52 -14.40 -3.99
N VAL A 13 11.21 -14.53 -4.21
CA VAL A 13 10.35 -13.42 -4.69
C VAL A 13 10.20 -12.33 -3.63
N GLU A 14 10.04 -12.69 -2.35
CA GLU A 14 9.95 -11.71 -1.24
C GLU A 14 11.26 -10.94 -1.00
N ILE A 15 12.42 -11.56 -1.26
CA ILE A 15 13.74 -10.92 -1.12
C ILE A 15 14.02 -10.00 -2.31
N ASP A 16 13.66 -10.40 -3.53
CA ASP A 16 13.76 -9.55 -4.72
C ASP A 16 12.81 -8.33 -4.64
N GLU A 17 11.57 -8.50 -4.17
CA GLU A 17 10.63 -7.39 -3.97
C GLU A 17 11.10 -6.42 -2.88
N LYS A 18 11.69 -6.92 -1.77
CA LYS A 18 12.26 -6.06 -0.73
C LYS A 18 13.51 -5.29 -1.17
N LEU A 19 14.35 -5.90 -2.01
CA LEU A 19 15.53 -5.24 -2.57
C LEU A 19 15.16 -4.22 -3.67
N GLU A 20 14.05 -4.41 -4.39
CA GLU A 20 13.46 -3.41 -5.28
C GLU A 20 12.78 -2.26 -4.46
N GLU A 21 12.05 -2.55 -3.38
CA GLU A 21 11.45 -1.53 -2.49
C GLU A 21 12.47 -0.68 -1.70
N GLU A 22 13.62 -1.24 -1.31
CA GLU A 22 14.70 -0.50 -0.65
C GLU A 22 15.48 0.39 -1.62
N ARG A 23 15.53 0.04 -2.92
CA ARG A 23 16.08 0.93 -3.96
C ARG A 23 15.18 2.12 -4.25
N GLU A 24 13.85 1.96 -4.23
CA GLU A 24 12.91 3.04 -4.55
C GLU A 24 12.84 4.16 -3.48
N ASN A 25 12.96 3.83 -2.19
CA ASN A 25 12.73 4.82 -1.11
C ASN A 25 13.87 5.86 -0.93
N GLY A 26 15.02 5.68 -1.56
CA GLY A 26 16.17 6.60 -1.51
C GLY A 26 16.38 7.48 -2.75
N ASP A 27 15.65 7.24 -3.84
CA ASP A 27 16.12 7.60 -5.19
C ASP A 27 15.39 8.79 -5.83
N GLY A 28 14.28 9.28 -5.27
CA GLY A 28 13.48 10.35 -5.90
C GLY A 28 14.25 11.64 -6.17
N ARG A 29 15.17 12.04 -5.28
CA ARG A 29 16.03 13.23 -5.50
C ARG A 29 17.09 12.99 -6.56
N LEU A 30 17.63 11.78 -6.65
CA LEU A 30 18.64 11.42 -7.64
C LEU A 30 18.01 11.32 -9.04
N PHE A 31 16.82 10.71 -9.13
CA PHE A 31 16.02 10.62 -10.35
C PHE A 31 15.64 12.00 -10.89
N LEU A 32 15.18 12.90 -10.01
CA LEU A 32 14.87 14.28 -10.42
C LEU A 32 16.12 15.05 -10.87
N ALA A 33 17.26 14.83 -10.21
CA ALA A 33 18.53 15.40 -10.64
C ALA A 33 18.95 14.89 -12.03
N ARG A 34 18.78 13.59 -12.33
CA ARG A 34 19.04 13.02 -13.66
C ARG A 34 18.18 13.67 -14.74
N ILE A 35 16.88 13.85 -14.49
CA ILE A 35 15.97 14.53 -15.43
C ILE A 35 16.41 15.97 -15.67
N PHE A 36 16.74 16.71 -14.62
CA PHE A 36 17.15 18.12 -14.73
C PHE A 36 18.48 18.26 -15.49
N ILE A 37 19.44 17.39 -15.22
CA ILE A 37 20.71 17.31 -15.96
C ILE A 37 20.46 16.99 -17.43
N SER A 38 19.57 16.03 -17.72
CA SER A 38 19.22 15.64 -19.09
C SER A 38 18.56 16.79 -19.87
N LEU A 39 17.67 17.57 -19.24
CA LEU A 39 17.06 18.75 -19.85
C LEU A 39 18.09 19.83 -20.20
N ILE A 40 19.05 20.08 -19.30
CA ILE A 40 20.15 21.04 -19.55
C ILE A 40 21.02 20.55 -20.71
N LEU A 41 21.41 19.27 -20.70
CA LEU A 41 22.22 18.68 -21.76
C LEU A 41 21.52 18.70 -23.11
N LEU A 42 20.20 18.45 -23.15
CA LEU A 42 19.40 18.56 -24.37
C LEU A 42 19.37 19.99 -24.89
N GLY A 43 19.12 20.97 -24.01
CA GLY A 43 19.12 22.39 -24.39
C GLY A 43 20.47 22.86 -24.94
N LEU A 44 21.58 22.42 -24.33
CA LEU A 44 22.93 22.67 -24.84
C LEU A 44 23.18 21.94 -26.16
N GLY A 45 22.73 20.70 -26.30
CA GLY A 45 22.82 19.91 -27.53
C GLY A 45 22.15 20.60 -28.71
N ILE A 46 20.93 21.11 -28.53
CA ILE A 46 20.17 21.87 -29.53
C ILE A 46 20.87 23.20 -29.84
N TYR A 47 21.28 23.95 -28.82
CA TYR A 47 21.91 25.27 -28.99
C TYR A 47 23.25 25.18 -29.74
N PHE A 48 24.09 24.21 -29.39
CA PHE A 48 25.40 24.00 -30.02
C PHE A 48 25.36 23.06 -31.23
N LYS A 49 24.18 22.53 -31.61
CA LYS A 49 24.01 21.49 -32.63
C LYS A 49 24.97 20.31 -32.43
N ASN A 50 25.12 19.89 -31.18
CA ASN A 50 26.05 18.84 -30.78
C ASN A 50 25.29 17.53 -30.50
N ILE A 51 25.52 16.54 -31.37
CA ILE A 51 24.83 15.25 -31.28
C ILE A 51 25.28 14.43 -30.07
N ASP A 52 26.54 14.55 -29.64
CA ASP A 52 27.08 13.81 -28.49
C ASP A 52 26.39 14.26 -27.20
N LEU A 53 26.11 15.56 -27.05
CA LEU A 53 25.35 16.09 -25.92
C LEU A 53 23.90 15.57 -25.91
N THR A 54 23.30 15.42 -27.08
CA THR A 54 21.93 14.90 -27.25
C THR A 54 21.86 13.41 -26.91
N ILE A 55 22.84 12.62 -27.37
CA ILE A 55 22.98 11.20 -27.01
C ILE A 55 23.21 11.05 -25.51
N LEU A 56 24.06 11.88 -24.90
CA LEU A 56 24.34 11.83 -23.47
C LEU A 56 23.09 12.15 -22.64
N SER A 57 22.30 13.15 -23.06
CA SER A 57 21.01 13.47 -22.45
C SER A 57 20.03 12.29 -22.51
N TYR A 58 19.94 11.63 -23.68
CA TYR A 58 19.11 10.45 -23.88
C TYR A 58 19.52 9.27 -23.00
N LEU A 59 20.82 8.97 -22.91
CA LEU A 59 21.31 7.86 -22.11
C LEU A 59 21.13 8.10 -20.60
N ILE A 60 21.31 9.34 -20.13
CA ILE A 60 21.15 9.66 -18.70
C ILE A 60 19.69 9.58 -18.27
N SER A 61 18.76 10.11 -19.08
CA SER A 61 17.33 10.05 -18.77
C SER A 61 16.75 8.66 -18.98
N GLY A 62 17.07 8.02 -20.11
CA GLY A 62 16.49 6.75 -20.51
C GLY A 62 17.18 5.50 -19.96
N TYR A 63 18.21 5.61 -19.12
CA TYR A 63 18.96 4.46 -18.62
C TYR A 63 18.06 3.39 -18.00
N ASP A 64 17.15 3.79 -17.12
CA ASP A 64 16.26 2.88 -16.40
C ASP A 64 15.28 2.20 -17.38
N VAL A 65 14.70 2.96 -18.31
CA VAL A 65 13.76 2.47 -19.34
C VAL A 65 14.42 1.51 -20.32
N LEU A 66 15.62 1.84 -20.79
CA LEU A 66 16.39 1.01 -21.73
C LEU A 66 16.82 -0.29 -21.06
N PHE A 67 17.30 -0.22 -19.81
CA PHE A 67 17.70 -1.40 -19.05
C PHE A 67 16.50 -2.30 -18.76
N GLU A 68 15.36 -1.72 -18.37
CA GLU A 68 14.13 -2.46 -18.12
C GLU A 68 13.57 -3.12 -19.38
N SER A 69 13.60 -2.42 -20.52
CA SER A 69 13.25 -2.98 -21.82
C SER A 69 14.08 -4.23 -22.15
N VAL A 70 15.41 -4.17 -21.96
CA VAL A 70 16.30 -5.33 -22.16
C VAL A 70 15.96 -6.47 -21.18
N LYS A 71 15.76 -6.16 -19.89
CA LYS A 71 15.37 -7.13 -18.85
C LYS A 71 14.04 -7.81 -19.21
N ASN A 72 13.06 -7.06 -19.71
CA ASN A 72 11.74 -7.56 -20.07
C ASN A 72 11.76 -8.43 -21.33
N ILE A 73 12.57 -8.07 -22.33
CA ILE A 73 12.83 -8.92 -23.50
C ILE A 73 13.41 -10.27 -23.07
N ILE A 74 14.43 -10.28 -22.20
CA ILE A 74 15.06 -11.51 -21.70
C ILE A 74 14.05 -12.38 -20.93
N LYS A 75 13.13 -11.76 -20.19
CA LYS A 75 12.06 -12.44 -19.45
C LYS A 75 10.85 -12.85 -20.32
N GLY A 76 10.91 -12.64 -21.63
CA GLY A 76 9.85 -13.04 -22.58
C GLY A 76 8.68 -12.05 -22.70
N LYS A 77 8.79 -10.84 -22.13
CA LYS A 77 7.81 -9.75 -22.23
C LYS A 77 8.26 -8.72 -23.27
N VAL A 78 8.17 -9.08 -24.54
CA VAL A 78 8.77 -8.31 -25.66
C VAL A 78 7.93 -7.12 -26.14
N PHE A 79 6.68 -6.98 -25.69
CA PHE A 79 5.72 -6.00 -26.21
C PHE A 79 5.06 -5.18 -25.10
N ASP A 80 5.90 -4.54 -24.30
CA ASP A 80 5.46 -3.58 -23.29
C ASP A 80 5.71 -2.13 -23.75
N GLU A 81 5.36 -1.18 -22.89
CA GLU A 81 5.55 0.26 -23.14
C GLU A 81 7.03 0.65 -23.19
N THR A 82 7.88 0.00 -22.37
CA THR A 82 9.33 0.25 -22.31
C THR A 82 10.01 -0.16 -23.61
N PHE A 83 9.57 -1.26 -24.23
CA PHE A 83 10.03 -1.72 -25.52
C PHE A 83 9.70 -0.72 -26.63
N LEU A 84 8.44 -0.30 -26.71
CA LEU A 84 8.00 0.66 -27.72
C LEU A 84 8.75 1.99 -27.58
N MET A 85 8.88 2.48 -26.34
CA MET A 85 9.62 3.70 -26.03
C MET A 85 11.09 3.59 -26.44
N SER A 86 11.74 2.46 -26.13
CA SER A 86 13.15 2.21 -26.47
C SER A 86 13.37 2.18 -27.98
N VAL A 87 12.55 1.41 -28.72
CA VAL A 87 12.68 1.27 -30.17
C VAL A 87 12.37 2.57 -30.90
N ALA A 88 11.32 3.29 -30.52
CA ALA A 88 10.95 4.55 -31.16
C ALA A 88 12.01 5.62 -30.92
N SER A 89 12.46 5.79 -29.67
CA SER A 89 13.46 6.81 -29.33
C SER A 89 14.84 6.50 -29.93
N THR A 90 15.29 5.23 -29.89
CA THR A 90 16.54 4.82 -30.56
C THR A 90 16.42 4.97 -32.08
N GLY A 91 15.25 4.65 -32.64
CA GLY A 91 14.93 4.83 -34.05
C GLY A 91 15.04 6.29 -34.52
N ALA A 92 14.62 7.24 -33.69
CA ALA A 92 14.74 8.67 -33.96
C ALA A 92 16.21 9.11 -34.13
N PHE A 93 17.12 8.59 -33.31
CA PHE A 93 18.57 8.83 -33.47
C PHE A 93 19.12 8.29 -34.79
N LEU A 94 18.60 7.16 -35.29
CA LEU A 94 19.05 6.56 -36.55
C LEU A 94 18.60 7.36 -37.79
N ILE A 95 17.51 8.12 -37.70
CA ILE A 95 17.01 8.98 -38.80
C ILE A 95 17.51 10.42 -38.74
N GLY A 96 18.34 10.76 -37.75
CA GLY A 96 18.85 12.12 -37.55
C GLY A 96 17.96 13.03 -36.71
N GLU A 97 16.81 12.54 -36.23
CA GLU A 97 15.87 13.26 -35.36
C GLU A 97 16.13 12.96 -33.87
N GLY A 98 17.41 12.88 -33.48
CA GLY A 98 17.82 12.52 -32.12
C GLY A 98 17.34 13.50 -31.04
N GLU A 99 17.14 14.77 -31.41
CA GLU A 99 16.59 15.80 -30.52
C GLU A 99 15.17 15.46 -30.06
N GLU A 100 14.33 14.97 -30.99
CA GLU A 100 12.96 14.53 -30.68
C GLU A 100 12.97 13.26 -29.83
N GLY A 101 13.84 12.29 -30.16
CA GLY A 101 13.99 11.04 -29.40
C GLY A 101 14.40 11.26 -27.94
N ALA A 102 15.36 12.17 -27.71
CA ALA A 102 15.78 12.56 -26.37
C ALA A 102 14.67 13.30 -25.61
N ALA A 103 13.97 14.24 -26.27
CA ALA A 103 12.87 14.98 -25.64
C ALA A 103 11.74 14.04 -25.18
N VAL A 104 11.32 13.10 -26.03
CA VAL A 104 10.26 12.14 -25.71
C VAL A 104 10.64 11.27 -24.50
N MET A 105 11.89 10.78 -24.46
CA MET A 105 12.39 9.98 -23.33
C MET A 105 12.37 10.77 -22.01
N ILE A 106 12.83 12.02 -22.02
CA ILE A 106 12.81 12.89 -20.83
C ILE A 106 11.38 13.13 -20.34
N PHE A 107 10.44 13.41 -21.25
CA PHE A 107 9.03 13.62 -20.88
C PHE A 107 8.40 12.35 -20.28
N TYR A 108 8.75 11.18 -20.80
CA TYR A 108 8.32 9.91 -20.23
C TYR A 108 8.83 9.73 -18.80
N CYS A 109 10.14 9.88 -18.57
CA CYS A 109 10.74 9.76 -17.24
C CYS A 109 10.18 10.81 -16.26
N LEU A 110 9.92 12.03 -16.72
CA LEU A 110 9.26 13.05 -15.90
C LEU A 110 7.84 12.62 -15.49
N GLY A 111 7.09 12.01 -16.40
CA GLY A 111 5.78 11.44 -16.09
C GLY A 111 5.85 10.30 -15.07
N GLU A 112 6.83 9.41 -15.22
CA GLU A 112 7.11 8.31 -14.28
C GLU A 112 7.49 8.82 -12.89
N TYR A 113 8.31 9.88 -12.80
CA TYR A 113 8.63 10.53 -11.53
C TYR A 113 7.37 10.99 -10.78
N PHE A 114 6.47 11.71 -11.48
CA PHE A 114 5.22 12.18 -10.88
C PHE A 114 4.33 11.01 -10.45
N GLN A 115 4.36 9.90 -11.19
CA GLN A 115 3.68 8.68 -10.80
C GLN A 115 4.25 8.11 -9.49
N ASN A 116 5.57 7.93 -9.41
CA ASN A 116 6.22 7.30 -8.25
C ASN A 116 6.10 8.14 -6.98
N LEU A 117 6.30 9.46 -7.08
CA LEU A 117 6.10 10.39 -5.95
C LEU A 117 4.72 10.25 -5.31
N ALA A 118 3.71 10.05 -6.15
CA ALA A 118 2.34 10.06 -5.70
C ALA A 118 1.91 8.69 -5.12
N VAL A 119 2.57 7.59 -5.53
CA VAL A 119 2.51 6.29 -4.82
C VAL A 119 3.18 6.38 -3.45
N GLU A 120 4.40 6.91 -3.37
CA GLU A 120 5.18 7.00 -2.12
C GLU A 120 4.45 7.79 -1.02
N LYS A 121 3.87 8.93 -1.37
CA LYS A 121 3.15 9.79 -0.42
C LYS A 121 1.90 9.10 0.16
N SER A 122 1.26 8.24 -0.63
CA SER A 122 0.14 7.42 -0.18
C SER A 122 0.60 6.32 0.78
N ASN A 123 1.75 5.69 0.52
CA ASN A 123 2.29 4.61 1.34
C ASN A 123 2.80 5.07 2.72
N LYS A 124 3.50 6.22 2.81
CA LYS A 124 4.06 6.74 4.07
C LYS A 124 2.99 7.05 5.14
N ALA A 125 1.79 7.45 4.74
CA ALA A 125 0.66 7.66 5.66
C ALA A 125 0.11 6.36 6.25
N ILE A 126 0.45 5.19 5.67
CA ILE A 126 -0.19 3.92 5.98
C ILE A 126 0.66 3.04 6.92
N SER A 127 1.99 3.17 6.89
CA SER A 127 2.88 2.43 7.81
C SER A 127 2.65 2.78 9.29
N ALA A 128 2.06 3.96 9.58
CA ALA A 128 1.71 4.39 10.93
C ALA A 128 0.53 3.62 11.56
N ILE A 129 -0.18 2.77 10.79
CA ILE A 129 -1.37 2.04 11.25
C ILE A 129 -1.03 0.58 11.65
N LEU A 130 0.20 0.11 11.41
CA LEU A 130 0.59 -1.28 11.71
C LEU A 130 0.95 -1.56 13.19
N ASP A 131 0.52 -0.68 14.10
CA ASP A 131 0.84 -0.73 15.53
C ASP A 131 -0.09 -1.67 16.34
N LEU A 132 -0.64 -2.69 15.69
CA LEU A 132 -1.46 -3.73 16.32
C LEU A 132 -0.62 -4.88 16.89
N ARG A 133 0.61 -5.06 16.39
CA ARG A 133 1.46 -6.20 16.72
C ARG A 133 2.41 -5.86 17.88
N PRO A 134 2.40 -6.63 18.97
CA PRO A 134 3.43 -6.50 20.01
C PRO A 134 4.79 -6.96 19.49
N ASP A 135 5.84 -6.21 19.77
CA ASP A 135 7.21 -6.55 19.34
C ASP A 135 7.88 -7.64 20.21
N TYR A 136 7.25 -8.00 21.33
CA TYR A 136 7.77 -8.96 22.30
C TYR A 136 6.64 -9.74 22.97
N ALA A 137 6.99 -10.91 23.50
CA ALA A 137 6.18 -11.71 24.40
C ALA A 137 6.98 -12.03 25.66
N PHE A 138 6.32 -12.09 26.81
CA PHE A 138 6.91 -12.62 28.03
C PHE A 138 6.44 -14.08 28.20
N VAL A 139 7.39 -15.01 28.31
CA VAL A 139 7.10 -16.45 28.43
C VAL A 139 7.72 -16.97 29.71
N MET A 140 6.98 -17.82 30.42
CA MET A 140 7.47 -18.50 31.61
C MET A 140 8.15 -19.81 31.21
N ARG A 141 9.47 -19.87 31.39
CA ARG A 141 10.30 -21.07 31.18
C ARG A 141 11.13 -21.32 32.42
N ASP A 142 11.16 -22.55 32.92
CA ASP A 142 11.93 -22.94 34.12
C ASP A 142 11.71 -22.03 35.35
N GLY A 143 10.48 -21.52 35.51
CA GLY A 143 10.10 -20.62 36.61
C GLY A 143 10.60 -19.17 36.48
N GLN A 144 11.22 -18.81 35.35
CA GLN A 144 11.63 -17.43 35.05
C GLN A 144 10.82 -16.85 33.89
N ILE A 145 10.61 -15.54 33.93
CA ILE A 145 9.93 -14.80 32.86
C ILE A 145 10.99 -14.27 31.90
N GLU A 146 11.00 -14.80 30.69
CA GLU A 146 11.89 -14.38 29.61
C GLU A 146 11.17 -13.49 28.61
N LYS A 147 11.83 -12.42 28.15
CA LYS A 147 11.34 -11.57 27.06
C LYS A 147 11.85 -12.13 25.73
N VAL A 148 10.94 -12.61 24.89
CA VAL A 148 11.26 -13.27 23.61
C VAL A 148 10.52 -12.60 22.45
N ASN A 149 10.95 -12.89 21.22
CA ASN A 149 10.17 -12.52 20.05
C ASN A 149 8.90 -13.38 19.99
N PRO A 150 7.71 -12.85 19.66
CA PRO A 150 6.49 -13.64 19.53
C PRO A 150 6.60 -14.81 18.53
N LYS A 151 7.53 -14.74 17.56
CA LYS A 151 7.80 -15.82 16.61
C LYS A 151 8.51 -17.03 17.21
N ASP A 152 9.23 -16.83 18.32
CA ASP A 152 10.05 -17.86 18.97
C ASP A 152 9.29 -18.58 20.10
N VAL A 153 7.99 -18.29 20.24
CA VAL A 153 7.09 -18.89 21.24
C VAL A 153 6.41 -20.10 20.64
N ASN A 154 6.51 -21.23 21.33
CA ASN A 154 5.91 -22.48 20.88
C ASN A 154 4.50 -22.66 21.43
N VAL A 155 3.69 -23.46 20.73
CA VAL A 155 2.36 -23.88 21.21
C VAL A 155 2.53 -24.69 22.49
N GLY A 156 1.69 -24.42 23.49
CA GLY A 156 1.75 -25.01 24.83
C GLY A 156 2.63 -24.26 25.83
N GLU A 157 3.39 -23.24 25.41
CA GLU A 157 4.12 -22.39 26.34
C GLU A 157 3.17 -21.44 27.09
N ILE A 158 3.54 -21.10 28.34
CA ILE A 158 2.78 -20.19 29.18
C ILE A 158 3.33 -18.78 28.98
N MET A 159 2.54 -17.91 28.37
CA MET A 159 2.86 -16.49 28.29
C MET A 159 2.25 -15.72 29.47
N VAL A 160 2.98 -14.71 29.93
CA VAL A 160 2.54 -13.80 30.99
C VAL A 160 2.27 -12.44 30.38
N VAL A 161 1.03 -11.98 30.43
CA VAL A 161 0.64 -10.67 29.90
C VAL A 161 0.32 -9.76 31.07
N LYS A 162 1.05 -8.64 31.20
CA LYS A 162 0.83 -7.69 32.31
C LYS A 162 -0.36 -6.77 32.00
N SER A 163 -0.90 -6.15 33.04
CA SER A 163 -1.93 -5.12 32.88
C SER A 163 -1.42 -3.99 31.98
N GLY A 164 -2.25 -3.59 31.00
CA GLY A 164 -1.94 -2.59 29.98
C GLY A 164 -1.20 -3.15 28.76
N GLU A 165 -0.74 -4.41 28.78
CA GLU A 165 -0.04 -5.03 27.66
C GLU A 165 -1.01 -5.71 26.69
N LYS A 166 -0.63 -5.68 25.40
CA LYS A 166 -1.32 -6.40 24.33
C LYS A 166 -0.94 -7.88 24.39
N VAL A 167 -1.93 -8.74 24.23
CA VAL A 167 -1.74 -10.19 24.11
C VAL A 167 -1.06 -10.48 22.76
N PRO A 168 0.15 -11.08 22.74
CA PRO A 168 0.92 -11.28 21.51
C PRO A 168 0.45 -12.46 20.66
N LEU A 169 -0.11 -13.51 21.27
CA LEU A 169 -0.50 -14.76 20.61
C LEU A 169 -1.90 -15.20 21.03
N ASP A 170 -2.53 -16.06 20.23
CA ASP A 170 -3.81 -16.66 20.63
C ASP A 170 -3.55 -17.75 21.68
N GLY A 171 -4.44 -17.88 22.66
CA GLY A 171 -4.25 -18.81 23.77
C GLY A 171 -5.50 -19.06 24.62
N ILE A 172 -5.33 -19.84 25.67
CA ILE A 172 -6.36 -20.14 26.68
C ILE A 172 -5.94 -19.56 28.03
N LEU A 173 -6.86 -18.87 28.71
CA LEU A 173 -6.58 -18.27 30.01
C LEU A 173 -6.38 -19.35 31.10
N LEU A 174 -5.24 -19.33 31.77
CA LEU A 174 -4.93 -20.19 32.91
C LEU A 174 -5.29 -19.55 34.26
N SER A 175 -5.24 -18.22 34.34
CA SER A 175 -5.70 -17.46 35.51
C SER A 175 -7.21 -17.61 35.74
N GLU A 176 -7.67 -17.47 36.98
CA GLU A 176 -9.10 -17.64 37.34
C GLU A 176 -10.03 -16.71 36.55
N GLU A 177 -9.60 -15.45 36.37
CA GLU A 177 -10.35 -14.42 35.66
C GLU A 177 -9.39 -13.37 35.09
N GLY A 178 -9.70 -12.89 33.88
CA GLY A 178 -8.98 -11.80 33.21
C GLY A 178 -9.97 -10.88 32.49
N ILE A 179 -9.71 -9.57 32.57
CA ILE A 179 -10.51 -8.55 31.92
C ILE A 179 -9.73 -8.04 30.71
N PHE A 180 -10.31 -8.12 29.51
CA PHE A 180 -9.61 -7.79 28.28
C PHE A 180 -10.36 -6.73 27.48
N ASP A 181 -9.66 -5.68 27.04
CA ASP A 181 -10.18 -4.78 26.00
C ASP A 181 -10.06 -5.46 24.63
N THR A 182 -11.20 -5.55 23.93
CA THR A 182 -11.31 -6.22 22.62
C THR A 182 -11.46 -5.24 21.46
N LYS A 183 -11.47 -3.93 21.72
CA LYS A 183 -11.76 -2.86 20.74
C LYS A 183 -10.89 -2.95 19.48
N ALA A 184 -9.62 -3.35 19.62
CA ALA A 184 -8.69 -3.47 18.51
C ALA A 184 -9.09 -4.54 17.47
N ILE A 185 -9.91 -5.52 17.85
CA ILE A 185 -10.32 -6.65 17.00
C ILE A 185 -11.81 -6.62 16.71
N SER A 186 -12.65 -6.46 17.74
CA SER A 186 -14.11 -6.50 17.62
C SER A 186 -14.72 -5.14 17.28
N GLY A 187 -13.99 -4.04 17.52
CA GLY A 187 -14.54 -2.68 17.48
C GLY A 187 -15.48 -2.36 18.65
N GLU A 188 -15.79 -3.33 19.51
CA GLU A 188 -16.67 -3.13 20.65
C GLU A 188 -15.88 -2.49 21.81
N SER A 189 -16.37 -1.36 22.33
CA SER A 189 -15.74 -0.64 23.45
C SER A 189 -15.91 -1.34 24.81
N LEU A 190 -16.59 -2.49 24.87
CA LEU A 190 -16.83 -3.21 26.12
C LEU A 190 -15.67 -4.18 26.40
N ALA A 191 -15.08 -4.04 27.59
CA ALA A 191 -14.11 -5.01 28.09
C ALA A 191 -14.81 -6.35 28.32
N LYS A 192 -14.20 -7.42 27.83
CA LYS A 192 -14.70 -8.79 27.96
C LYS A 192 -14.06 -9.45 29.17
N VAL A 193 -14.90 -9.92 30.09
CA VAL A 193 -14.46 -10.75 31.22
C VAL A 193 -14.34 -12.19 30.73
N ILE A 194 -13.15 -12.77 30.85
CA ILE A 194 -12.84 -14.14 30.44
C ILE A 194 -12.45 -14.92 31.68
N LYS A 195 -13.14 -16.03 31.94
CA LYS A 195 -12.80 -16.95 33.02
C LYS A 195 -11.79 -17.99 32.56
N ARG A 196 -11.14 -18.64 33.51
CA ARG A 196 -10.23 -19.77 33.27
C ARG A 196 -10.79 -20.76 32.25
N GLY A 197 -9.96 -21.16 31.30
CA GLY A 197 -10.34 -22.04 30.19
C GLY A 197 -10.98 -21.32 29.00
N GLY A 198 -11.24 -20.01 29.09
CA GLY A 198 -11.71 -19.21 27.97
C GLY A 198 -10.63 -18.87 26.95
N GLU A 199 -11.03 -18.70 25.69
CA GLU A 199 -10.13 -18.31 24.58
C GLU A 199 -9.79 -16.81 24.66
N VAL A 200 -8.49 -16.50 24.58
CA VAL A 200 -7.93 -15.15 24.52
C VAL A 200 -7.23 -14.98 23.17
N LEU A 201 -7.53 -13.88 22.48
CA LEU A 201 -7.05 -13.65 21.11
C LEU A 201 -5.92 -12.63 21.09
N SER A 202 -4.97 -12.83 20.19
CA SER A 202 -3.87 -11.89 19.95
C SER A 202 -4.39 -10.52 19.53
N GLY A 203 -3.92 -9.46 20.19
CA GLY A 203 -4.38 -8.08 20.00
C GLY A 203 -5.36 -7.58 21.07
N TYR A 204 -5.88 -8.46 21.93
CA TYR A 204 -6.57 -8.03 23.15
C TYR A 204 -5.62 -7.30 24.10
N ILE A 205 -6.11 -6.37 24.92
CA ILE A 205 -5.30 -5.69 25.93
C ILE A 205 -5.74 -6.17 27.31
N ALA A 206 -4.82 -6.75 28.08
CA ALA A 206 -5.12 -7.17 29.45
C ALA A 206 -5.31 -5.94 30.34
N ASN A 207 -6.41 -5.87 31.09
CA ASN A 207 -6.68 -4.81 32.04
C ASN A 207 -6.56 -5.34 33.49
N GLU A 208 -6.14 -4.45 34.38
CA GLU A 208 -6.10 -4.58 35.84
C GLU A 208 -5.11 -5.57 36.42
N ARG A 209 -4.99 -6.79 35.87
CA ARG A 209 -4.16 -7.87 36.44
C ARG A 209 -3.31 -8.56 35.39
N ALA A 210 -2.18 -9.11 35.84
CA ALA A 210 -1.37 -9.97 35.00
C ALA A 210 -2.11 -11.31 34.80
N CYS A 211 -2.09 -11.82 33.58
CA CYS A 211 -2.74 -13.05 33.20
C CYS A 211 -1.72 -14.05 32.67
N GLU A 212 -1.86 -15.30 33.07
CA GLU A 212 -1.15 -16.44 32.50
C GLU A 212 -2.03 -17.06 31.42
N ILE A 213 -1.47 -17.23 30.22
CA ILE A 213 -2.19 -17.70 29.05
C ILE A 213 -1.35 -18.79 28.38
N GLU A 214 -1.95 -19.95 28.14
CA GLU A 214 -1.33 -21.04 27.38
C GLU A 214 -1.49 -20.79 25.89
N VAL A 215 -0.38 -20.74 25.14
CA VAL A 215 -0.40 -20.47 23.71
C VAL A 215 -1.01 -21.63 22.94
N THR A 216 -2.03 -21.36 22.11
CA THR A 216 -2.72 -22.41 21.33
C THR A 216 -2.36 -22.42 19.85
N LYS A 217 -1.86 -21.30 19.31
CA LYS A 217 -1.54 -21.16 17.88
C LYS A 217 -0.16 -20.53 17.69
N PRO A 218 0.60 -20.94 16.66
CA PRO A 218 1.85 -20.29 16.32
C PRO A 218 1.60 -18.85 15.83
N PHE A 219 2.64 -18.02 15.90
CA PHE A 219 2.57 -16.60 15.53
C PHE A 219 1.91 -16.34 14.16
N SER A 220 2.26 -17.11 13.12
CA SER A 220 1.74 -16.97 11.77
C SER A 220 0.21 -17.20 11.65
N GLU A 221 -0.39 -17.91 12.60
CA GLU A 221 -1.80 -18.27 12.61
C GLU A 221 -2.64 -17.51 13.64
N SER A 222 -1.98 -16.67 14.45
CA SER A 222 -2.62 -15.77 15.41
C SER A 222 -3.64 -14.86 14.72
N MET A 223 -4.72 -14.51 15.42
CA MET A 223 -5.78 -13.67 14.87
C MET A 223 -5.25 -12.31 14.38
N ALA A 224 -4.39 -11.65 15.15
CA ALA A 224 -3.73 -10.40 14.75
C ALA A 224 -2.92 -10.58 13.45
N SER A 225 -2.16 -11.68 13.32
CA SER A 225 -1.38 -11.95 12.11
C SER A 225 -2.26 -12.28 10.90
N LYS A 226 -3.37 -12.97 11.11
CA LYS A 226 -4.38 -13.21 10.06
C LYS A 226 -5.02 -11.91 9.59
N ILE A 227 -5.38 -11.01 10.50
CA ILE A 227 -5.91 -9.68 10.16
C ILE A 227 -4.87 -8.90 9.33
N VAL A 228 -3.61 -8.85 9.79
CA VAL A 228 -2.53 -8.18 9.04
C VAL A 228 -2.35 -8.80 7.65
N LYS A 229 -2.34 -10.13 7.53
CA LYS A 229 -2.21 -10.83 6.25
C LYS A 229 -3.38 -10.53 5.32
N LEU A 230 -4.62 -10.59 5.82
CA LEU A 230 -5.82 -10.22 5.05
C LEU A 230 -5.77 -8.76 4.58
N MET A 231 -5.33 -7.84 5.45
CA MET A 231 -5.13 -6.44 5.08
C MET A 231 -4.06 -6.25 4.01
N GLN A 232 -2.93 -6.96 4.11
CA GLN A 232 -1.86 -6.91 3.11
C GLN A 232 -2.33 -7.48 1.76
N THR A 233 -3.00 -8.63 1.75
CA THR A 233 -3.54 -9.24 0.52
C THR A 233 -4.60 -8.36 -0.13
N ALA A 234 -5.46 -7.69 0.65
CA ALA A 234 -6.44 -6.75 0.12
C ALA A 234 -5.78 -5.52 -0.54
N ARG A 235 -4.60 -5.10 -0.05
CA ARG A 235 -3.86 -3.93 -0.53
C ARG A 235 -3.04 -4.17 -1.80
N GLN A 236 -2.67 -5.41 -2.11
CA GLN A 236 -1.85 -5.74 -3.28
C GLN A 236 -2.57 -5.64 -4.63
N ASN A 237 -3.88 -5.35 -4.65
CA ASN A 237 -4.61 -5.22 -5.90
C ASN A 237 -4.46 -3.80 -6.47
N LYS A 238 -3.61 -3.66 -7.49
CA LYS A 238 -3.56 -2.46 -8.37
C LYS A 238 -4.95 -2.15 -8.94
N ALA A 239 -5.17 -0.89 -9.33
CA ALA A 239 -6.47 -0.49 -9.89
C ALA A 239 -6.73 -1.21 -11.22
N LYS A 240 -7.96 -1.69 -11.45
CA LYS A 240 -8.34 -2.35 -12.71
C LYS A 240 -8.12 -1.43 -13.93
N ARG A 241 -8.22 -0.10 -13.77
CA ARG A 241 -7.85 0.88 -14.80
C ARG A 241 -6.35 1.16 -14.95
N GLU A 242 -5.53 0.89 -13.94
CA GLU A 242 -4.06 0.92 -14.09
C GLU A 242 -3.60 -0.28 -14.95
N ASP A 243 -4.29 -1.42 -14.81
CA ASP A 243 -4.13 -2.58 -15.71
C ASP A 243 -4.63 -2.32 -17.14
N PHE A 244 -5.48 -1.32 -17.37
CA PHE A 244 -5.96 -0.99 -18.72
C PHE A 244 -4.81 -0.56 -19.63
N ILE A 245 -3.88 0.28 -19.14
CA ILE A 245 -2.71 0.72 -19.92
C ILE A 245 -1.89 -0.49 -20.36
N LYS A 246 -1.63 -1.43 -19.46
CA LYS A 246 -0.90 -2.67 -19.76
C LYS A 246 -1.61 -3.55 -20.79
N ARG A 247 -2.94 -3.67 -20.69
CA ARG A 247 -3.75 -4.43 -21.67
C ARG A 247 -3.80 -3.74 -23.03
N PHE A 248 -3.93 -2.41 -23.04
CA PHE A 248 -3.89 -1.59 -24.24
C PHE A 248 -2.53 -1.76 -24.93
N ALA A 249 -1.41 -1.59 -24.21
CA ALA A 249 -0.06 -1.76 -24.74
C ALA A 249 0.15 -3.16 -25.34
N LYS A 250 -0.39 -4.21 -24.71
CA LYS A 250 -0.29 -5.60 -25.20
C LYS A 250 -0.93 -5.82 -26.58
N ILE A 251 -1.89 -5.00 -26.98
CA ILE A 251 -2.55 -5.07 -28.30
C ILE A 251 -2.01 -3.99 -29.24
N TYR A 252 -1.86 -2.77 -28.72
CA TYR A 252 -1.43 -1.59 -29.46
C TYR A 252 0.01 -1.72 -29.95
N THR A 253 0.96 -2.06 -29.06
CA THR A 253 2.39 -2.14 -29.39
C THR A 253 2.67 -3.15 -30.50
N PRO A 254 2.19 -4.41 -30.45
CA PRO A 254 2.39 -5.35 -31.55
C PRO A 254 1.75 -4.88 -32.86
N SER A 255 0.57 -4.25 -32.79
CA SER A 255 -0.15 -3.77 -33.98
C SER A 255 0.64 -2.65 -34.67
N VAL A 256 1.10 -1.65 -33.92
CA VAL A 256 1.90 -0.53 -34.44
C VAL A 256 3.23 -1.03 -35.01
N VAL A 257 3.94 -1.91 -34.29
CA VAL A 257 5.20 -2.50 -34.79
C VAL A 257 4.97 -3.29 -36.07
N MET A 258 3.89 -4.09 -36.14
CA MET A 258 3.52 -4.80 -37.36
C MET A 258 3.26 -3.82 -38.52
N PHE A 259 2.46 -2.77 -38.31
CA PHE A 259 2.20 -1.77 -39.34
C PHE A 259 3.47 -1.03 -39.77
N ALA A 260 4.39 -0.73 -38.86
CA ALA A 260 5.67 -0.11 -39.18
C ALA A 260 6.53 -1.01 -40.09
N VAL A 261 6.62 -2.31 -39.77
CA VAL A 261 7.32 -3.30 -40.61
C VAL A 261 6.67 -3.42 -41.99
N LEU A 262 5.34 -3.48 -42.05
CA LEU A 262 4.61 -3.51 -43.32
C LEU A 262 4.84 -2.24 -44.14
N LEU A 263 4.86 -1.07 -43.50
CA LEU A 263 5.11 0.22 -44.15
C LEU A 263 6.55 0.35 -44.67
N ALA A 264 7.52 -0.26 -43.99
CA ALA A 264 8.90 -0.33 -44.45
C ALA A 264 9.07 -1.25 -45.68
N LEU A 265 8.39 -2.41 -45.69
CA LEU A 265 8.64 -3.47 -46.66
C LEU A 265 7.71 -3.43 -47.89
N ILE A 266 6.39 -3.28 -47.71
CA ILE A 266 5.43 -3.40 -48.81
C ILE A 266 5.70 -2.39 -49.93
N PRO A 267 5.90 -1.09 -49.65
CA PRO A 267 6.06 -0.12 -50.72
C PRO A 267 7.36 -0.28 -51.50
N SER A 268 8.42 -0.75 -50.84
CA SER A 268 9.70 -1.04 -51.49
C SER A 268 9.58 -2.27 -52.41
N LEU A 269 8.92 -3.33 -51.94
CA LEU A 269 8.73 -4.57 -52.70
C LEU A 269 7.75 -4.44 -53.88
N VAL A 270 6.67 -3.67 -53.73
CA VAL A 270 5.61 -3.57 -54.74
C VAL A 270 5.85 -2.44 -55.74
N PHE A 271 6.37 -1.30 -55.29
CA PHE A 271 6.54 -0.11 -56.14
C PHE A 271 8.00 0.16 -56.53
N GLY A 272 8.95 -0.72 -56.18
CA GLY A 272 10.37 -0.57 -56.50
C GLY A 272 11.01 0.68 -55.91
N LYS A 273 10.47 1.17 -54.79
CA LYS A 273 10.93 2.42 -54.16
C LYS A 273 12.10 2.17 -53.22
N ASP A 274 12.93 3.20 -53.05
CA ASP A 274 14.08 3.20 -52.16
C ASP A 274 13.70 2.75 -50.74
N LEU A 275 14.38 1.71 -50.26
CA LEU A 275 14.13 1.07 -48.97
C LEU A 275 14.43 2.03 -47.81
N ASN A 276 15.48 2.86 -47.93
CA ASN A 276 15.86 3.81 -46.89
C ASN A 276 14.74 4.84 -46.64
N THR A 277 14.14 5.34 -47.71
CA THR A 277 13.01 6.28 -47.62
C THR A 277 11.82 5.69 -46.87
N TRP A 278 11.50 4.41 -47.08
CA TRP A 278 10.36 3.76 -46.39
C TRP A 278 10.69 3.30 -44.98
N ILE A 279 11.93 2.91 -44.70
CA ILE A 279 12.42 2.70 -43.34
C ILE A 279 12.32 4.00 -42.54
N HIS A 280 12.78 5.12 -43.11
CA HIS A 280 12.66 6.44 -42.47
C HIS A 280 11.20 6.76 -42.14
N ARG A 281 10.27 6.56 -43.09
CA ARG A 281 8.83 6.78 -42.86
C ARG A 281 8.23 5.84 -41.81
N ALA A 282 8.69 4.59 -41.74
CA ALA A 282 8.26 3.64 -40.72
C ALA A 282 8.72 4.05 -39.32
N LEU A 283 9.94 4.60 -39.20
CA LEU A 283 10.46 5.14 -37.95
C LEU A 283 9.70 6.41 -37.51
N VAL A 284 9.42 7.33 -38.44
CA VAL A 284 8.55 8.50 -38.17
C VAL A 284 7.16 8.05 -37.70
N PHE A 285 6.59 7.01 -38.32
CA PHE A 285 5.30 6.44 -37.90
C PHE A 285 5.37 5.84 -36.49
N LEU A 286 6.44 5.12 -36.14
CA LEU A 286 6.64 4.56 -34.81
C LEU A 286 6.71 5.66 -33.74
N VAL A 287 7.48 6.72 -34.01
CA VAL A 287 7.60 7.88 -33.11
C VAL A 287 6.25 8.58 -32.94
N ALA A 288 5.56 8.86 -34.04
CA ALA A 288 4.23 9.49 -34.01
C ALA A 288 3.16 8.63 -33.30
N SER A 289 3.38 7.32 -33.23
CA SER A 289 2.48 6.37 -32.56
C SER A 289 2.73 6.26 -31.06
N CYS A 290 3.65 7.01 -30.43
CA CYS A 290 3.77 6.96 -28.97
C CYS A 290 2.45 7.42 -28.31
N PRO A 291 1.74 6.57 -27.55
CA PRO A 291 0.53 6.96 -26.83
C PRO A 291 0.87 7.66 -25.51
N CYS A 292 1.91 8.48 -25.51
CA CYS A 292 2.53 9.10 -24.33
C CYS A 292 1.48 9.86 -23.48
N ALA A 293 0.61 10.65 -24.10
CA ALA A 293 -0.45 11.39 -23.41
C ALA A 293 -1.52 10.46 -22.79
N LEU A 294 -1.87 9.37 -23.46
CA LEU A 294 -2.85 8.40 -22.97
C LEU A 294 -2.33 7.69 -21.73
N VAL A 295 -1.06 7.24 -21.77
CA VAL A 295 -0.40 6.56 -20.65
C VAL A 295 -0.36 7.46 -19.41
N LEU A 296 -0.01 8.74 -19.58
CA LEU A 296 0.07 9.70 -18.46
C LEU A 296 -1.30 10.16 -17.93
N SER A 297 -2.35 10.11 -18.75
CA SER A 297 -3.68 10.64 -18.38
C SER A 297 -4.31 9.94 -17.18
N VAL A 298 -4.14 8.61 -17.08
CA VAL A 298 -4.75 7.77 -16.04
C VAL A 298 -4.13 8.04 -14.65
N PRO A 299 -2.80 7.90 -14.44
CA PRO A 299 -2.20 8.16 -13.14
C PRO A 299 -2.44 9.61 -12.71
N LEU A 300 -2.27 10.59 -13.61
CA LEU A 300 -2.46 12.01 -13.30
C LEU A 300 -3.87 12.31 -12.80
N SER A 301 -4.90 11.69 -13.41
CA SER A 301 -6.30 11.85 -12.99
C SER A 301 -6.57 11.27 -11.61
N PHE A 302 -6.03 10.08 -11.31
CA PHE A 302 -6.17 9.47 -9.98
C PHE A 302 -5.49 10.31 -8.90
N TYR A 303 -4.31 10.88 -9.19
CA TYR A 303 -3.59 11.72 -8.23
C TYR A 303 -4.25 13.07 -8.01
N ALA A 304 -4.76 13.71 -9.08
CA ALA A 304 -5.56 14.91 -8.93
C ALA A 304 -6.80 14.66 -8.05
N GLY A 305 -7.46 13.51 -8.25
CA GLY A 305 -8.57 13.06 -7.41
C GLY A 305 -8.17 12.88 -5.94
N MET A 306 -7.12 12.08 -5.66
CA MET A 306 -6.64 11.83 -4.29
C MET A 306 -6.18 13.12 -3.59
N GLY A 307 -5.46 13.98 -4.30
CA GLY A 307 -4.99 15.26 -3.79
C GLY A 307 -6.15 16.19 -3.43
N ASN A 308 -7.19 16.25 -4.28
CA ASN A 308 -8.38 17.03 -4.00
C ASN A 308 -9.20 16.47 -2.83
N SER A 309 -9.37 15.14 -2.74
CA SER A 309 -10.03 14.48 -1.60
C SER A 309 -9.31 14.77 -0.28
N SER A 310 -7.98 14.71 -0.27
CA SER A 310 -7.18 14.98 0.93
C SER A 310 -7.34 16.41 1.43
N ARG A 311 -7.48 17.40 0.52
CA ARG A 311 -7.77 18.79 0.90
C ARG A 311 -9.13 18.97 1.59
N HIS A 312 -10.05 18.02 1.39
CA HIS A 312 -11.37 17.99 2.02
C HIS A 312 -11.44 17.01 3.21
N GLY A 313 -10.29 16.59 3.75
CA GLY A 313 -10.24 15.68 4.91
C GLY A 313 -10.55 14.21 4.57
N VAL A 314 -10.63 13.84 3.29
CA VAL A 314 -10.89 12.46 2.85
C VAL A 314 -9.58 11.83 2.38
N LEU A 315 -9.06 10.88 3.15
CA LEU A 315 -7.82 10.16 2.82
C LEU A 315 -8.13 8.90 1.99
N VAL A 316 -7.75 8.91 0.71
CA VAL A 316 -7.88 7.74 -0.17
C VAL A 316 -6.53 7.05 -0.32
N LYS A 317 -6.47 5.75 0.00
CA LYS A 317 -5.21 4.99 0.17
C LYS A 317 -4.69 4.32 -1.13
N GLY A 318 -5.14 4.78 -2.31
CA GLY A 318 -4.75 4.23 -3.61
C GLY A 318 -5.77 4.50 -4.72
N GLY A 319 -5.31 4.50 -5.98
CA GLY A 319 -6.16 4.75 -7.16
C GLY A 319 -7.25 3.70 -7.36
N ASN A 320 -7.01 2.46 -6.95
CA ASN A 320 -8.01 1.38 -6.98
C ASN A 320 -9.25 1.72 -6.14
N PHE A 321 -9.08 2.38 -5.00
CA PHE A 321 -10.17 2.78 -4.12
C PHE A 321 -11.00 3.92 -4.72
N ILE A 322 -10.39 4.87 -5.44
CA ILE A 322 -11.16 5.88 -6.20
C ILE A 322 -12.05 5.21 -7.24
N GLU A 323 -11.55 4.19 -7.93
CA GLU A 323 -12.35 3.46 -8.90
C GLU A 323 -13.51 2.70 -8.25
N VAL A 324 -13.27 2.03 -7.12
CA VAL A 324 -14.31 1.36 -6.35
C VAL A 324 -15.36 2.38 -5.87
N LEU A 325 -14.94 3.51 -5.31
CA LEU A 325 -15.83 4.59 -4.86
C LEU A 325 -16.69 5.13 -6.02
N SER A 326 -16.13 5.24 -7.23
CA SER A 326 -16.88 5.71 -8.41
C SER A 326 -17.98 4.77 -8.90
N LYS A 327 -17.98 3.51 -8.45
CA LYS A 327 -18.93 2.46 -8.82
C LYS A 327 -19.68 1.92 -7.59
N LEU A 328 -19.64 2.65 -6.49
CA LEU A 328 -20.21 2.20 -5.24
C LEU A 328 -21.73 2.44 -5.26
N ASP A 329 -22.50 1.37 -5.09
CA ASP A 329 -23.97 1.42 -5.03
C ASP A 329 -24.52 1.32 -3.59
N LEU A 330 -23.75 0.71 -2.69
CA LEU A 330 -24.17 0.42 -1.32
C LEU A 330 -23.05 0.78 -0.33
N VAL A 331 -23.41 1.53 0.72
CA VAL A 331 -22.53 1.79 1.86
C VAL A 331 -23.09 1.06 3.08
N ALA A 332 -22.29 0.15 3.65
CA ALA A 332 -22.56 -0.42 4.96
C ALA A 332 -21.76 0.36 6.01
N PHE A 333 -22.45 0.94 6.98
CA PHE A 333 -21.81 1.66 8.08
C PHE A 333 -21.71 0.77 9.30
N ASP A 334 -20.54 0.76 9.93
CA ASP A 334 -20.45 0.31 11.32
C ASP A 334 -21.17 1.33 12.21
N LYS A 335 -21.77 0.88 13.31
CA LYS A 335 -22.52 1.77 14.20
C LYS A 335 -21.57 2.51 15.13
N THR A 336 -20.78 1.77 15.89
CA THR A 336 -20.03 2.30 17.03
C THR A 336 -18.77 2.99 16.56
N GLY A 337 -18.58 4.28 16.89
CA GLY A 337 -17.38 5.03 16.47
C GLY A 337 -17.38 5.50 15.01
N THR A 338 -18.38 5.10 14.22
CA THR A 338 -18.61 5.60 12.85
C THR A 338 -19.89 6.44 12.78
N LEU A 339 -21.05 5.87 13.12
CA LEU A 339 -22.30 6.62 13.23
C LEU A 339 -22.47 7.28 14.61
N THR A 340 -21.81 6.74 15.63
CA THR A 340 -21.85 7.26 17.00
C THR A 340 -20.47 7.74 17.45
N TYR A 341 -20.42 8.62 18.45
CA TYR A 341 -19.16 9.12 19.02
C TYR A 341 -18.35 8.06 19.80
N GLY A 342 -18.85 6.83 19.94
CA GLY A 342 -18.14 5.74 20.63
C GLY A 342 -17.97 5.93 22.15
N VAL A 343 -18.59 6.96 22.73
CA VAL A 343 -18.62 7.24 24.17
C VAL A 343 -20.01 6.97 24.73
N MET A 344 -20.07 6.34 25.92
CA MET A 344 -21.32 6.11 26.62
C MET A 344 -21.67 7.31 27.50
N LYS A 345 -22.94 7.72 27.47
CA LYS A 345 -23.48 8.80 28.30
C LYS A 345 -24.80 8.34 28.91
N VAL A 346 -25.10 8.77 30.14
CA VAL A 346 -26.41 8.52 30.72
C VAL A 346 -27.43 9.34 29.94
N ASN A 347 -28.41 8.65 29.35
CA ASN A 347 -29.45 9.33 28.56
C ASN A 347 -30.57 9.86 29.44
N GLU A 348 -30.99 9.06 30.43
CA GLU A 348 -32.09 9.41 31.32
C GLU A 348 -31.90 8.74 32.69
N ILE A 349 -32.31 9.46 33.75
CA ILE A 349 -32.39 8.93 35.11
C ILE A 349 -33.87 8.94 35.50
N LEU A 350 -34.44 7.74 35.67
CA LEU A 350 -35.84 7.52 36.01
C LEU A 350 -35.94 7.03 37.46
N PRO A 351 -36.10 7.93 38.45
CA PRO A 351 -36.22 7.55 39.85
C PRO A 351 -37.60 6.96 40.17
N GLN A 352 -37.64 6.03 41.12
CA GLN A 352 -38.89 5.55 41.71
C GLN A 352 -39.48 6.60 42.67
N GLU A 353 -40.80 6.57 42.90
CA GLU A 353 -41.44 7.42 43.92
C GLU A 353 -40.73 7.32 45.27
N GLY A 354 -40.45 8.48 45.87
CA GLY A 354 -39.70 8.59 47.12
C GLY A 354 -38.18 8.83 46.96
N PHE A 355 -37.65 8.79 45.73
CA PHE A 355 -36.25 9.13 45.42
C PHE A 355 -36.15 10.28 44.42
N SER A 356 -35.15 11.14 44.62
CA SER A 356 -34.72 12.15 43.65
C SER A 356 -33.74 11.58 42.62
N LYS A 357 -33.56 12.28 41.49
CA LYS A 357 -32.56 11.88 40.47
C LYS A 357 -31.15 11.95 41.04
N GLU A 358 -30.90 12.94 41.89
CA GLU A 358 -29.63 13.19 42.55
C GLU A 358 -29.27 12.06 43.52
N GLU A 359 -30.24 11.56 44.28
CA GLU A 359 -30.06 10.40 45.18
C GLU A 359 -29.76 9.12 44.39
N VAL A 360 -30.52 8.85 43.32
CA VAL A 360 -30.27 7.67 42.45
C VAL A 360 -28.87 7.74 41.86
N LEU A 361 -28.46 8.91 41.34
CA LEU A 361 -27.13 9.10 40.79
C LEU A 361 -26.04 8.96 41.86
N TYR A 362 -26.26 9.51 43.06
CA TYR A 362 -25.32 9.41 44.18
C TYR A 362 -25.05 7.94 44.57
N TYR A 363 -26.11 7.14 44.71
CA TYR A 363 -25.96 5.72 45.03
C TYR A 363 -25.32 4.93 43.89
N ALA A 364 -25.71 5.19 42.63
CA ALA A 364 -25.12 4.54 41.46
C ALA A 364 -23.62 4.86 41.34
N LYS A 365 -23.24 6.13 41.48
CA LYS A 365 -21.82 6.54 41.49
C LYS A 365 -21.06 5.89 42.64
N SER A 366 -21.64 5.80 43.82
CA SER A 366 -21.01 5.19 45.00
C SER A 366 -20.73 3.70 44.80
N ALA A 367 -21.65 2.97 44.16
CA ALA A 367 -21.46 1.56 43.84
C ALA A 367 -20.39 1.34 42.76
N GLU A 368 -20.29 2.25 41.79
CA GLU A 368 -19.43 2.11 40.62
C GLU A 368 -18.03 2.72 40.78
N GLN A 369 -17.68 3.35 41.93
CA GLN A 369 -16.41 4.08 42.14
C GLN A 369 -15.14 3.31 41.76
N ASN A 370 -15.15 1.98 41.92
CA ASN A 370 -14.00 1.11 41.70
C ASN A 370 -14.08 0.32 40.38
N SER A 371 -15.10 0.58 39.55
CA SER A 371 -15.37 -0.17 38.33
C SER A 371 -14.80 0.55 37.11
N ASN A 372 -13.94 -0.14 36.35
CA ASN A 372 -13.42 0.38 35.09
C ASN A 372 -14.34 0.11 33.89
N HIS A 373 -15.51 -0.49 34.13
CA HIS A 373 -16.46 -0.80 33.06
C HIS A 373 -16.93 0.50 32.35
N PRO A 374 -17.09 0.52 31.01
CA PRO A 374 -17.51 1.73 30.30
C PRO A 374 -18.83 2.34 30.80
N LEU A 375 -19.78 1.51 31.23
CA LEU A 375 -21.03 1.98 31.88
C LEU A 375 -20.76 2.65 33.22
N ALA A 376 -19.87 2.09 34.04
CA ALA A 376 -19.48 2.68 35.32
C ALA A 376 -18.84 4.05 35.12
N LYS A 377 -17.91 4.16 34.15
CA LYS A 377 -17.29 5.44 33.77
C LYS A 377 -18.33 6.45 33.28
N ALA A 378 -19.33 6.02 32.50
CA ALA A 378 -20.42 6.88 32.07
C ALA A 378 -21.24 7.40 33.26
N ILE A 379 -21.57 6.54 34.23
CA ILE A 379 -22.30 6.91 35.44
C ILE A 379 -21.48 7.87 36.32
N LEU A 380 -20.19 7.58 36.55
CA LEU A 380 -19.29 8.41 37.35
C LEU A 380 -19.11 9.82 36.77
N ASN A 381 -19.01 9.91 35.44
CA ASN A 381 -18.83 11.18 34.72
C ASN A 381 -20.12 11.97 34.52
N GLU A 382 -21.29 11.40 34.82
CA GLU A 382 -22.58 12.08 34.65
C GLU A 382 -22.66 13.33 35.54
N GLY A 383 -22.93 14.50 34.95
CA GLY A 383 -22.93 15.80 35.64
C GLY A 383 -21.56 16.49 35.76
N ALA A 384 -20.48 15.93 35.21
CA ALA A 384 -19.25 16.66 34.96
C ALA A 384 -19.33 17.32 33.56
N ASP A 385 -18.93 18.59 33.44
CA ASP A 385 -18.88 19.28 32.14
C ASP A 385 -17.77 18.67 31.28
N ILE A 386 -18.14 17.81 30.32
CA ILE A 386 -17.20 17.17 29.39
C ILE A 386 -17.07 18.04 28.12
N SER A 387 -16.94 19.35 28.29
CA SER A 387 -16.64 20.29 27.20
C SER A 387 -15.12 20.37 27.01
N GLY A 388 -14.52 19.34 26.41
CA GLY A 388 -13.07 19.33 26.19
C GLY A 388 -12.49 18.07 25.53
N ALA A 389 -13.27 17.37 24.70
CA ALA A 389 -12.77 16.30 23.83
C ALA A 389 -12.80 16.75 22.37
#